data_AF-A0A831PTX8-F1
#
_entry.id   AF-A0A831PTX8-F1
#
_cell.length_a   1.000
_cell.length_b   1.000
_cell.length_c   1.000
_cell.angle_alpha   90.00
_cell.angle_beta   90.00
_cell.angle_gamma   90.00
#
_symmetry.space_group_name_H-M   'P 1'
#
loop_
_entity.id
_entity.type
_entity.pdbx_description
1 polymer ?
#
loop_
_entity_poly.entity_id
_entity_poly.type
_entity_poly.pdbx_seq_one_letter_code
_entity_poly.pdbx_strand_id
1 'polypeptide(L)'
;MGLSVIWYLKEFCRGKWIKTLLFAKTAPLVDPPYFRGYPALTGKECTHCLSCMMICPTPGAIEVLREGEKWVPKIYPGHCIRCGLCVEACPEDVLDAGRVLETQHRDGTSISVRYQVTVNPDTCVRCGNCVVACPVNKEADPQLGASGTSANDE
;
A
#
# COMPACT_ATOMS: atom_id res chain seq x y z
N MET A 1 -51.42 -14.96 27.18
CA MET A 1 -50.33 -14.50 26.31
C MET A 1 -48.95 -14.57 27.00
N GLY A 2 -48.69 -15.56 27.89
CA GLY A 2 -47.47 -15.64 28.70
C GLY A 2 -46.64 -16.93 28.54
N LEU A 3 -47.11 -17.89 27.73
CA LEU A 3 -46.43 -19.19 27.55
C LEU A 3 -45.19 -19.08 26.64
N SER A 4 -45.14 -18.12 25.71
CA SER A 4 -44.01 -17.99 24.78
C SER A 4 -42.75 -17.43 25.44
N VAL A 5 -42.88 -16.37 26.24
CA VAL A 5 -41.74 -15.70 26.90
C VAL A 5 -41.02 -16.63 27.89
N ILE A 6 -41.78 -17.41 28.65
CA ILE A 6 -41.24 -18.39 29.60
C ILE A 6 -40.45 -19.49 28.87
N TRP A 7 -40.93 -19.91 27.68
CA TRP A 7 -40.24 -20.89 26.86
C TRP A 7 -38.91 -20.34 26.30
N TYR A 8 -38.91 -19.10 25.80
CA TYR A 8 -37.68 -18.43 25.34
C TYR A 8 -36.67 -18.21 26.48
N LEU A 9 -37.13 -17.82 27.67
CA LEU A 9 -36.27 -17.68 28.85
C LEU A 9 -35.64 -19.02 29.24
N LYS A 10 -36.40 -20.12 29.20
CA LYS A 10 -35.86 -21.47 29.43
C LYS A 10 -34.85 -21.90 28.38
N GLU A 11 -35.07 -21.56 27.12
CA GLU A 11 -34.16 -21.91 26.02
C GLU A 11 -32.87 -21.08 26.05
N PHE A 12 -32.96 -19.80 26.45
CA PHE A 12 -31.81 -18.91 26.64
C PHE A 12 -31.00 -19.27 27.89
N CYS A 13 -31.66 -19.57 29.01
CA CYS A 13 -31.02 -19.99 30.26
C CYS A 13 -30.63 -21.47 30.28
N ARG A 14 -30.71 -22.18 29.16
CA ARG A 14 -30.30 -23.57 29.07
C ARG A 14 -28.83 -23.66 29.42
N GLY A 15 -28.44 -24.46 30.41
CA GLY A 15 -27.04 -24.53 30.89
C GLY A 15 -26.00 -24.83 29.80
N LYS A 16 -26.43 -25.41 28.67
CA LYS A 16 -25.61 -25.57 27.46
C LYS A 16 -25.18 -24.23 26.84
N TRP A 17 -26.04 -23.21 26.81
CA TRP A 17 -25.71 -21.85 26.36
C TRP A 17 -24.67 -21.19 27.26
N ILE A 18 -24.87 -21.27 28.59
CA ILE A 18 -23.91 -20.72 29.57
C ILE A 18 -22.52 -21.33 29.37
N LYS A 19 -22.45 -22.66 29.18
CA LYS A 19 -21.17 -23.34 28.93
C LYS A 19 -20.53 -22.94 27.60
N THR A 20 -21.32 -22.78 26.55
CA THR A 20 -20.80 -22.43 25.22
C THR A 20 -20.37 -20.97 25.15
N LEU A 21 -21.09 -20.07 25.83
CA LEU A 21 -20.82 -18.63 25.81
C LEU A 21 -19.63 -18.23 26.71
N LEU A 22 -19.54 -18.79 27.92
CA LEU A 22 -18.45 -18.46 28.86
C LEU A 22 -17.17 -19.27 28.63
N PHE A 23 -17.26 -20.44 28.00
CA PHE A 23 -16.11 -21.32 27.77
C PHE A 23 -15.88 -21.61 26.28
N ALA A 24 -16.35 -20.73 25.39
CA ALA A 24 -15.94 -20.75 23.99
C ALA A 24 -14.42 -20.57 23.92
N LYS A 25 -13.71 -21.65 23.58
CA LYS A 25 -12.32 -21.56 23.15
C LYS A 25 -12.34 -21.43 21.64
N THR A 26 -11.83 -20.31 21.14
CA THR A 26 -11.47 -20.26 19.72
C THR A 26 -10.40 -21.32 19.46
N ALA A 27 -10.54 -22.05 18.35
CA ALA A 27 -9.48 -22.93 17.91
C ALA A 27 -8.17 -22.12 17.79
N PRO A 28 -6.99 -22.73 18.07
CA PRO A 28 -5.74 -22.04 17.86
C PRO A 28 -5.67 -21.54 16.41
N LEU A 29 -5.29 -20.27 16.24
CA LEU A 29 -5.06 -19.69 14.93
C LEU A 29 -3.84 -20.41 14.33
N VAL A 30 -4.10 -21.26 13.34
CA VAL A 30 -3.04 -21.91 12.55
C VAL A 30 -3.03 -21.21 11.20
N ASP A 31 -1.92 -20.56 10.89
CA ASP A 31 -1.76 -19.90 9.60
C ASP A 31 -1.60 -20.96 8.50
N PRO A 32 -2.44 -20.93 7.44
CA PRO A 32 -2.30 -21.87 6.34
C PRO A 32 -1.01 -21.62 5.54
N PRO A 33 -0.52 -22.60 4.76
CA PRO A 33 0.72 -22.45 3.98
C PRO A 33 0.72 -21.30 2.97
N TYR A 34 -0.47 -20.87 2.52
CA TYR A 34 -0.65 -19.75 1.60
C TYR A 34 -0.89 -18.41 2.31
N PHE A 35 -0.79 -18.38 3.64
CA PHE A 35 -0.91 -17.14 4.40
C PHE A 35 0.28 -16.22 4.09
N ARG A 36 -0.01 -15.06 3.50
CA ARG A 36 1.00 -14.13 3.02
C ARG A 36 1.69 -13.33 4.14
N GLY A 37 1.04 -13.20 5.30
CA GLY A 37 1.49 -12.30 6.37
C GLY A 37 1.41 -10.82 5.98
N TYR A 38 2.04 -9.98 6.79
CA TYR A 38 2.30 -8.58 6.47
C TYR A 38 3.65 -8.48 5.75
N PRO A 39 3.85 -7.52 4.82
CA PRO A 39 5.14 -7.40 4.17
C PRO A 39 6.23 -7.03 5.19
N ALA A 40 7.37 -7.71 5.07
CA ALA A 40 8.52 -7.58 5.95
C ALA A 40 9.74 -7.09 5.16
N LEU A 41 10.70 -6.50 5.87
CA LEU A 41 11.92 -6.00 5.25
C LEU A 41 12.85 -7.16 4.88
N THR A 42 13.37 -7.14 3.66
CA THR A 42 14.37 -8.12 3.18
C THR A 42 15.80 -7.79 3.61
N GLY A 43 16.03 -6.55 4.05
CA GLY A 43 17.36 -6.02 4.40
C GLY A 43 18.08 -5.30 3.25
N LYS A 44 17.47 -5.24 2.05
CA LYS A 44 17.96 -4.42 0.92
C LYS A 44 17.78 -2.93 1.18
N GLU A 45 18.54 -2.09 0.47
CA GLU A 45 18.53 -0.64 0.66
C GLU A 45 17.39 0.06 -0.11
N CYS A 46 16.70 1.00 0.53
CA CYS A 46 15.63 1.76 -0.10
C CYS A 46 16.17 3.04 -0.76
N THR A 47 15.86 3.23 -2.03
CA THR A 47 16.22 4.41 -2.83
C THR A 47 15.24 5.59 -2.69
N HIS A 48 14.20 5.46 -1.84
CA HIS A 48 13.16 6.47 -1.66
C HIS A 48 12.44 6.85 -2.98
N CYS A 49 12.21 5.88 -3.87
CA CYS A 49 11.46 6.09 -5.11
C CYS A 49 9.93 6.20 -4.93
N LEU A 50 9.43 5.88 -3.73
CA LEU A 50 8.02 5.96 -3.33
C LEU A 50 7.02 5.08 -4.11
N SER A 51 7.49 4.18 -5.00
CA SER A 51 6.62 3.27 -5.77
C SER A 51 5.66 2.47 -4.88
N CYS A 52 6.14 1.99 -3.73
CA CYS A 52 5.34 1.22 -2.77
C CYS A 52 4.19 2.04 -2.13
N MET A 53 4.38 3.35 -1.96
CA MET A 53 3.37 4.27 -1.43
C MET A 53 2.36 4.62 -2.52
N MET A 54 2.84 4.90 -3.74
CA MET A 54 1.99 5.28 -4.87
C MET A 54 1.07 4.15 -5.34
N ILE A 55 1.54 2.90 -5.31
CA ILE A 55 0.73 1.73 -5.72
C ILE A 55 -0.26 1.29 -4.63
N CYS A 56 -0.10 1.78 -3.40
CA CYS A 56 -0.89 1.29 -2.27
C CYS A 56 -2.34 1.77 -2.37
N PRO A 57 -3.33 0.86 -2.48
CA PRO A 57 -4.73 1.25 -2.59
C PRO A 57 -5.32 1.75 -1.26
N THR A 58 -4.59 1.54 -0.15
CA THR A 58 -5.01 1.90 1.21
C THR A 58 -4.15 3.06 1.73
N PRO A 59 -4.67 4.29 1.75
CA PRO A 59 -3.96 5.44 2.32
C PRO A 59 -3.52 5.17 3.75
N GLY A 60 -2.29 5.57 4.09
CA GLY A 60 -1.73 5.40 5.45
C GLY A 60 -1.35 3.97 5.83
N ALA A 61 -1.43 2.99 4.91
CA ALA A 61 -0.96 1.63 5.21
C ALA A 61 0.55 1.45 5.13
N ILE A 62 1.24 2.33 4.40
CA ILE A 62 2.69 2.31 4.23
C ILE A 62 3.23 3.73 4.15
N GLU A 63 4.35 3.97 4.81
CA GLU A 63 5.12 5.22 4.76
C GLU A 63 6.60 4.91 4.57
N VAL A 64 7.33 5.76 3.86
CA VAL A 64 8.80 5.64 3.77
C VAL A 64 9.40 6.69 4.69
N LEU A 65 10.00 6.23 5.78
CA LEU A 65 10.56 7.09 6.82
C LEU A 65 12.08 7.09 6.72
N ARG A 66 12.70 8.18 7.18
CA ARG A 66 14.15 8.26 7.29
C ARG A 66 14.58 7.82 8.68
N GLU A 67 15.36 6.75 8.75
CA GLU A 67 15.99 6.27 9.98
C GLU A 67 17.51 6.46 9.85
N GLY A 68 17.99 7.59 10.38
CA GLY A 68 19.39 8.00 10.23
C GLY A 68 19.74 8.36 8.78
N GLU A 69 20.68 7.61 8.20
CA GLU A 69 21.11 7.77 6.80
C GLU A 69 20.30 6.91 5.81
N LYS A 70 19.46 5.99 6.31
CA LYS A 70 18.72 5.05 5.47
C LYS A 70 17.24 5.39 5.41
N TRP A 71 16.62 5.07 4.27
CA TRP A 71 15.17 5.11 4.11
C TRP A 71 14.59 3.73 4.39
N VAL A 72 13.48 3.66 5.12
CA VAL A 72 12.85 2.42 5.54
C VAL A 72 11.34 2.50 5.31
N PRO A 73 10.75 1.60 4.49
CA PRO A 73 9.30 1.50 4.38
C PRO A 73 8.73 0.86 5.65
N LYS A 74 7.86 1.61 6.33
CA LYS A 74 7.13 1.19 7.53
C LYS A 74 5.69 0.85 7.16
N ILE A 75 5.24 -0.34 7.56
CA ILE A 75 3.88 -0.82 7.30
C ILE A 75 3.05 -0.74 8.56
N TYR A 76 1.81 -0.28 8.41
CA TYR A 76 0.84 -0.17 9.50
C TYR A 76 -0.22 -1.28 9.38
N PRO A 77 -0.17 -2.33 10.24
CA PRO A 77 -1.05 -3.50 10.13
C PRO A 77 -2.55 -3.19 10.19
N GLY A 78 -2.93 -2.09 10.85
CA GLY A 78 -4.33 -1.66 10.98
C GLY A 78 -4.97 -1.16 9.68
N HIS A 79 -4.16 -0.70 8.72
CA HIS A 79 -4.64 -0.21 7.42
C HIS A 79 -4.28 -1.17 6.27
N CYS A 80 -3.24 -1.99 6.45
CA CYS A 80 -2.74 -2.89 5.43
C CYS A 80 -3.70 -4.06 5.17
N ILE A 81 -4.24 -4.13 3.94
CA ILE A 81 -5.10 -5.22 3.46
C ILE A 81 -4.32 -6.42 2.88
N ARG A 82 -2.98 -6.43 2.98
CA ARG A 82 -2.10 -7.54 2.55
C ARG A 82 -2.23 -7.92 1.06
N CYS A 83 -2.49 -6.93 0.20
CA CYS A 83 -2.64 -7.15 -1.24
C CYS A 83 -1.33 -7.54 -1.96
N GLY A 84 -0.16 -7.16 -1.42
CA GLY A 84 1.15 -7.50 -1.97
C GLY A 84 1.69 -6.55 -3.05
N LEU A 85 0.91 -5.56 -3.49
CA LEU A 85 1.33 -4.62 -4.54
C LEU A 85 2.60 -3.82 -4.21
N CYS A 86 2.80 -3.49 -2.93
CA CYS A 86 4.01 -2.79 -2.49
C CYS A 86 5.29 -3.63 -2.63
N VAL A 87 5.18 -4.96 -2.59
CA VAL A 87 6.28 -5.89 -2.82
C VAL A 87 6.62 -5.91 -4.31
N GLU A 88 5.62 -6.16 -5.16
CA GLU A 88 5.83 -6.28 -6.62
C GLU A 88 6.26 -4.96 -7.29
N ALA A 89 5.84 -3.81 -6.73
CA ALA A 89 6.17 -2.50 -7.27
C ALA A 89 7.51 -1.94 -6.78
N CYS A 90 8.17 -2.61 -5.81
CA CYS A 90 9.45 -2.14 -5.29
C CYS A 90 10.57 -2.57 -6.26
N PRO A 91 11.26 -1.65 -6.95
CA PRO A 91 12.32 -2.03 -7.89
C PRO A 91 13.56 -2.60 -7.20
N GLU A 92 13.71 -2.34 -5.90
CA GLU A 92 14.85 -2.78 -5.09
C GLU A 92 14.53 -4.01 -4.23
N ASP A 93 13.32 -4.57 -4.33
CA ASP A 93 12.79 -5.67 -3.50
C ASP A 93 13.02 -5.51 -1.98
N VAL A 94 12.85 -4.30 -1.45
CA VAL A 94 13.05 -4.01 0.00
C VAL A 94 12.02 -4.73 0.87
N LEU A 95 10.87 -5.07 0.29
CA LEU A 95 9.75 -5.72 0.97
C LEU A 95 9.55 -7.13 0.41
N ASP A 96 9.20 -8.08 1.27
CA ASP A 96 8.74 -9.41 0.87
C ASP A 96 7.48 -9.81 1.66
N ALA A 97 6.60 -10.59 1.04
CA ALA A 97 5.36 -11.06 1.65
C ALA A 97 4.94 -12.41 1.06
N GLY A 98 5.09 -13.48 1.85
CA GLY A 98 4.77 -14.84 1.43
C GLY A 98 5.60 -15.25 0.20
N ARG A 99 4.92 -15.66 -0.86
CA ARG A 99 5.55 -16.11 -2.12
C ARG A 99 5.55 -15.07 -3.24
N VAL A 100 5.15 -13.82 -2.96
CA VAL A 100 4.88 -12.82 -3.99
C VAL A 100 6.13 -12.50 -4.80
N LEU A 101 7.21 -12.11 -4.11
CA LEU A 101 8.47 -11.74 -4.74
C LEU A 101 9.11 -12.94 -5.48
N GLU A 102 9.07 -14.13 -4.86
CA GLU A 102 9.56 -15.36 -5.49
C GLU A 102 8.81 -15.66 -6.80
N THR A 103 7.48 -15.51 -6.80
CA THR A 103 6.63 -15.75 -7.98
C THR A 103 6.94 -14.73 -9.07
N GLN A 104 7.06 -13.45 -8.71
CA GLN A 104 7.41 -12.38 -9.63
C GLN A 104 8.71 -12.66 -10.38
N HIS A 105 9.76 -13.03 -9.64
CA HIS A 105 11.07 -13.36 -10.21
C HIS A 105 11.04 -14.63 -11.06
N ARG A 106 10.34 -15.67 -10.59
CA ARG A 106 10.19 -16.93 -11.33
C ARG A 106 9.48 -16.72 -12.67
N ASP A 107 8.41 -15.93 -12.67
CA ASP A 107 7.58 -15.70 -13.85
C ASP A 107 8.14 -14.58 -14.74
N GLY A 108 9.18 -13.87 -14.29
CA GLY A 108 9.80 -12.75 -15.01
C GLY A 108 8.83 -11.58 -15.21
N THR A 109 7.91 -11.38 -14.27
CA THR A 109 6.88 -10.34 -14.35
C THR A 109 7.33 -9.07 -13.62
N SER A 110 6.90 -7.91 -14.11
CA SER A 110 7.21 -6.62 -13.48
C SER A 110 6.02 -5.69 -13.57
N ILE A 111 5.73 -4.97 -12.49
CA ILE A 111 4.74 -3.89 -12.53
C ILE A 111 5.34 -2.69 -13.26
N SER A 112 4.81 -2.35 -14.43
CA SER A 112 5.09 -1.08 -15.08
C SER A 112 4.12 -0.01 -14.57
N VAL A 113 4.60 0.93 -13.78
CA VAL A 113 3.79 2.08 -13.35
C VAL A 113 3.93 3.19 -14.38
N ARG A 114 2.80 3.66 -14.93
CA ARG A 114 2.75 4.87 -15.78
C ARG A 114 2.06 5.99 -15.03
N TYR A 115 2.75 7.10 -14.85
CA TYR A 115 2.18 8.30 -14.29
C TYR A 115 1.71 9.20 -15.44
N GLN A 116 0.43 9.57 -15.45
CA GLN A 116 -0.10 10.56 -16.37
C GLN A 116 -0.39 11.84 -15.60
N VAL A 117 0.30 12.92 -15.97
CA VAL A 117 0.00 14.26 -15.46
C VAL A 117 -1.20 14.78 -16.24
N THR A 118 -2.31 15.02 -15.56
CA THR A 118 -3.49 15.67 -16.15
C THR A 118 -3.55 17.13 -15.71
N VAL A 119 -3.63 18.05 -16.67
CA VAL A 119 -3.72 19.49 -16.41
C VAL A 119 -5.15 19.95 -16.63
N ASN A 120 -5.74 20.61 -15.64
CA ASN A 120 -7.03 21.27 -15.80
C ASN A 120 -6.82 22.64 -16.49
N PRO A 121 -7.35 22.86 -17.71
CA PRO A 121 -7.14 24.10 -18.45
C PRO A 121 -7.79 25.32 -17.80
N ASP A 122 -8.87 25.15 -17.03
CA ASP A 122 -9.60 26.27 -16.41
C ASP A 122 -8.84 26.89 -15.23
N THR A 123 -7.99 26.09 -14.57
CA THR A 123 -7.17 26.53 -13.43
C THR A 123 -5.71 26.77 -13.79
N CYS A 124 -5.28 26.37 -14.99
CA CYS A 124 -3.90 26.47 -15.42
C CYS A 124 -3.56 27.91 -15.81
N VAL A 125 -2.66 28.54 -15.04
CA VAL A 125 -2.16 29.91 -15.34
C VAL A 125 -1.02 29.93 -16.36
N ARG A 126 -0.70 28.79 -16.98
CA ARG A 126 0.35 28.63 -18.01
C ARG A 126 1.74 29.13 -17.57
N CYS A 127 2.08 28.99 -16.30
CA CYS A 127 3.39 29.41 -15.77
C CYS A 127 4.59 28.58 -16.25
N GLY A 128 4.36 27.43 -16.91
CA GLY A 128 5.44 26.59 -17.45
C GLY A 128 6.20 25.76 -16.40
N ASN A 129 5.90 25.89 -15.11
CA ASN A 129 6.62 25.16 -14.04
C ASN A 129 6.64 23.65 -14.24
N CYS A 130 5.53 23.04 -14.67
CA CYS A 130 5.47 21.61 -14.94
C CYS A 130 6.37 21.20 -16.12
N VAL A 131 6.58 22.09 -17.09
CA VAL A 131 7.42 21.85 -18.26
C VAL A 131 8.89 21.88 -17.85
N VAL A 132 9.30 22.90 -17.09
CA VAL A 132 10.71 23.05 -16.67
C VAL A 132 11.12 22.13 -15.52
N ALA A 133 10.17 21.72 -14.68
CA ALA A 133 10.44 20.81 -13.56
C ALA A 133 10.67 19.35 -14.02
N CYS A 134 10.17 18.98 -15.21
CA CYS A 134 10.32 17.63 -15.73
C CYS A 134 11.77 17.41 -16.22
N PRO A 135 12.55 16.50 -15.61
CA PRO A 135 13.93 16.25 -16.01
C PRO A 135 14.04 15.69 -17.44
N VAL A 136 13.03 14.95 -17.90
CA VAL A 136 12.97 14.40 -19.27
C VAL A 136 12.85 15.51 -20.32
N ASN A 137 12.15 16.60 -20.00
CA ASN A 137 12.04 17.73 -20.93
C ASN A 137 13.38 18.44 -21.10
N LYS A 138 14.19 18.52 -20.04
CA LYS A 138 15.56 19.05 -20.10
C LYS A 138 16.48 18.17 -20.95
N GLU A 139 16.29 16.85 -20.95
CA GLU A 139 17.05 15.94 -21.83
C GLU A 139 16.68 16.14 -23.31
N ALA A 140 15.41 16.42 -23.60
CA ALA A 140 14.93 16.69 -24.95
C ALA A 140 15.33 18.09 -25.45
N ASP A 141 15.29 19.10 -24.58
CA ASP A 141 15.71 20.47 -24.87
C ASP A 141 16.37 21.11 -23.62
N PRO A 142 17.69 21.37 -23.65
CA PRO A 142 18.40 21.98 -22.54
C PRO A 142 17.84 23.35 -22.10
N GLN A 143 17.18 24.09 -23.00
CA GLN A 143 16.59 25.39 -22.70
C GLN A 143 15.39 25.27 -21.74
N LEU A 144 14.69 24.13 -21.75
CA LEU A 144 13.62 23.83 -20.79
C LEU A 144 14.15 23.52 -19.38
N GLY A 145 15.47 23.42 -19.20
CA GLY A 145 16.10 23.18 -17.90
C GLY A 145 16.49 24.44 -17.12
N ALA A 146 16.31 25.63 -17.68
CA ALA A 146 16.70 26.90 -17.05
C ALA A 146 15.47 27.71 -16.60
N SER A 147 15.48 28.11 -15.32
CA SER A 147 14.60 29.07 -14.64
C SER A 147 13.20 29.31 -15.22
N GLY A 148 12.16 28.95 -14.44
CA GLY A 148 10.73 29.14 -14.72
C GLY A 148 10.25 30.58 -14.86
N THR A 149 10.83 31.33 -15.79
CA THR A 149 10.17 32.43 -16.48
C THR A 149 9.78 31.91 -17.84
N SER A 150 8.48 31.82 -18.08
CA SER A 150 7.88 31.77 -19.40
C SER A 150 8.21 33.07 -20.15
N ALA A 151 9.48 33.27 -20.50
CA ALA A 151 9.90 34.18 -21.53
C ALA A 151 10.13 33.36 -22.79
N ASN A 152 9.08 32.66 -23.23
CA ASN A 152 8.95 32.28 -24.64
C ASN A 152 8.17 33.43 -25.30
N ASP A 153 8.83 34.60 -25.37
CA ASP A 153 8.49 35.64 -26.33
C ASP A 153 9.32 35.39 -27.60
N GLU A 154 9.25 34.17 -28.13
CA GLU A 154 9.44 33.79 -29.54
C GLU A 154 8.51 32.60 -29.86
#